data_AF-X1A7V5-F1
#
_entry.id   AF-X1A7V5-F1
#
_cell.length_a   1.000
_cell.length_b   1.000
_cell.length_c   1.000
_cell.angle_alpha   90.00
_cell.angle_beta   90.00
_cell.angle_gamma   90.00
#
_symmetry.space_group_name_H-M   'P 1'
#
loop_
_entity.id
_entity.type
_entity.pdbx_description
1 polymer ?
#
loop_
_entity_poly.entity_id
_entity_poly.type
_entity_poly.pdbx_seq_one_letter_code
_entity_poly.pdbx_strand_id
1 'polypeptide(L)'
;MLANIFYFVVFPGFLFTAVIGLLASWVDRKVTARIQWRVGPPWYQNFVDFFKLLGKETIVPKAAKKTGFLLAPLIGLIGVTLVSLILWRMNLEPNISFMGDIIVLIYLCMLPSLAIIIGGSASGNPLAALGASREMKLILADELPFIIAIFTPLVRIASIRIGSIVLYQQANGMMLTHHLSSF
;
A
#
# COMPACT_ATOMS: atom_id res chain seq x y z
N MET A 1 -23.52 -6.53 -10.93
CA MET A 1 -22.83 -5.23 -11.01
C MET A 1 -22.88 -4.46 -9.70
N LEU A 2 -24.06 -4.28 -9.08
CA LEU A 2 -24.22 -3.55 -7.80
C LEU A 2 -23.38 -4.12 -6.64
N ALA A 3 -23.33 -5.46 -6.50
CA ALA A 3 -22.52 -6.11 -5.47
C ALA A 3 -21.01 -5.84 -5.62
N ASN A 4 -20.49 -5.82 -6.85
CA ASN A 4 -19.06 -5.51 -7.10
C ASN A 4 -18.73 -4.05 -6.77
N ILE A 5 -19.66 -3.13 -7.03
CA ILE A 5 -19.51 -1.72 -6.65
C ILE A 5 -19.53 -1.58 -5.13
N PHE A 6 -20.40 -2.32 -4.43
CA PHE A 6 -20.43 -2.35 -2.97
C PHE A 6 -19.11 -2.90 -2.39
N TYR A 7 -18.58 -3.99 -2.94
CA TYR A 7 -17.30 -4.55 -2.51
C TYR A 7 -16.13 -3.57 -2.75
N PHE A 8 -16.17 -2.83 -3.86
CA PHE A 8 -15.16 -1.84 -4.21
C PHE A 8 -15.20 -0.60 -3.32
N VAL A 9 -16.38 -0.10 -3.00
CA VAL A 9 -16.54 1.18 -2.29
C VAL A 9 -16.55 0.99 -0.77
N VAL A 10 -17.25 -0.02 -0.26
CA VAL A 10 -17.60 -0.13 1.17
C VAL A 10 -16.70 -1.14 1.89
N PHE A 11 -16.88 -2.43 1.63
CA PHE A 11 -16.10 -3.49 2.27
C PHE A 11 -15.84 -4.61 1.26
N PRO A 12 -14.59 -5.04 1.01
CA PRO A 12 -13.37 -4.65 1.72
C PRO A 12 -12.54 -3.54 1.02
N GLY A 13 -13.11 -2.83 0.05
CA GLY A 13 -12.39 -1.86 -0.79
C GLY A 13 -12.07 -0.52 -0.10
N PHE A 14 -12.45 0.60 -0.72
CA PHE A 14 -11.90 1.92 -0.39
C PHE A 14 -12.20 2.42 1.05
N LEU A 15 -13.47 2.42 1.47
CA LEU A 15 -13.83 2.99 2.78
C LEU A 15 -13.24 2.20 3.94
N PHE A 16 -13.36 0.87 3.89
CA PHE A 16 -12.82 0.01 4.94
C PHE A 16 -11.30 0.19 5.09
N THR A 17 -10.57 0.20 3.98
CA THR A 17 -9.12 0.33 3.98
C THR A 17 -8.66 1.72 4.41
N ALA A 18 -9.38 2.77 4.01
CA ALA A 18 -9.13 4.13 4.48
C ALA A 18 -9.30 4.26 6.00
N VAL A 19 -10.40 3.72 6.56
CA VAL A 19 -10.66 3.77 8.00
C VAL A 19 -9.61 2.98 8.78
N ILE A 20 -9.27 1.76 8.34
CA ILE A 20 -8.22 0.96 8.97
C ILE A 20 -6.86 1.65 8.85
N GLY A 21 -6.54 2.25 7.70
CA GLY A 21 -5.29 2.99 7.51
C GLY A 21 -5.16 4.18 8.47
N LEU A 22 -6.25 4.93 8.69
CA LEU A 22 -6.28 6.03 9.66
C LEU A 22 -6.11 5.54 11.09
N LEU A 23 -6.72 4.40 11.44
CA LEU A 23 -6.54 3.76 12.76
C LEU A 23 -5.12 3.21 12.93
N ALA A 24 -4.54 2.58 11.92
CA ALA A 24 -3.17 2.07 11.93
C ALA A 24 -2.16 3.23 12.12
N SER A 25 -2.36 4.35 11.42
CA SER A 25 -1.58 5.56 11.64
C SER A 25 -1.72 6.11 13.08
N TRP A 26 -2.89 5.90 13.72
CA TRP A 26 -3.07 6.33 15.11
C TRP A 26 -2.27 5.45 16.06
N VAL A 27 -2.29 4.13 15.83
CA VAL A 27 -1.47 3.16 16.57
C VAL A 27 0.00 3.53 16.44
N ASP A 28 0.48 3.81 15.23
CA ASP A 28 1.87 4.21 14.99
C ASP A 28 2.26 5.46 15.82
N ARG A 29 1.47 6.55 15.72
CA ARG A 29 1.68 7.76 16.52
C ARG A 29 1.66 7.50 18.03
N LYS A 30 0.83 6.56 18.49
CA LYS A 30 0.74 6.19 19.91
C LYS A 30 1.97 5.41 20.35
N VAL A 31 2.42 4.45 19.55
CA VAL A 31 3.62 3.64 19.80
C VAL A 31 4.86 4.54 19.80
N THR A 32 5.03 5.41 18.81
CA THR A 32 6.16 6.35 18.75
C THR A 32 6.18 7.26 19.99
N ALA A 33 5.02 7.76 20.43
CA ALA A 33 4.93 8.58 21.63
C ALA A 33 5.35 7.84 22.90
N ARG A 34 4.96 6.57 23.04
CA ARG A 34 5.35 5.73 24.18
C ARG A 34 6.85 5.45 24.20
N ILE A 35 7.45 5.18 23.05
CA ILE A 35 8.90 5.00 22.91
C ILE A 35 9.65 6.29 23.30
N GLN A 36 9.10 7.44 22.94
CA GLN A 36 9.67 8.76 23.23
C GLN A 36 9.28 9.32 24.60
N TRP A 37 8.67 8.52 25.49
CA TRP A 37 8.24 8.94 26.83
C TRP A 37 7.32 10.17 26.85
N ARG A 38 6.45 10.31 25.85
CA ARG A 38 5.43 11.36 25.77
C ARG A 38 4.03 10.79 25.60
N VAL A 39 3.02 11.60 25.91
CA VAL A 39 1.61 11.21 25.72
C VAL A 39 1.25 11.36 24.24
N GLY A 40 0.89 10.24 23.60
CA GLY A 40 0.42 10.24 22.21
C GLY A 40 -1.03 10.71 22.05
N PRO A 41 -1.43 11.05 20.82
CA PRO A 41 -2.73 11.69 20.53
C PRO A 41 -3.95 10.80 20.84
N PRO A 42 -5.16 11.40 20.96
CA PRO A 42 -6.41 10.66 21.08
C PRO A 42 -6.78 9.95 19.77
N TRP A 43 -7.66 8.94 19.84
CA TRP A 43 -8.01 8.06 18.71
C TRP A 43 -8.66 8.78 17.53
N TYR A 44 -9.43 9.84 17.79
CA TYR A 44 -10.12 10.61 16.75
C TYR A 44 -9.22 11.63 16.03
N GLN A 45 -7.97 11.84 16.51
CA GLN A 45 -7.11 12.91 16.00
C GLN A 45 -6.82 12.78 14.50
N ASN A 46 -6.55 11.57 14.02
CA ASN A 46 -6.23 11.34 12.60
C ASN A 46 -7.42 11.64 11.67
N PHE A 47 -8.65 11.38 12.13
CA PHE A 47 -9.85 11.76 11.39
C PHE A 47 -9.99 13.28 11.33
N VAL A 48 -9.77 13.97 12.45
CA VAL A 48 -9.79 15.45 12.49
C VAL A 48 -8.72 16.04 11.59
N ASP A 49 -7.49 15.49 11.60
CA ASP A 49 -6.40 15.94 10.74
C ASP A 49 -6.75 15.76 9.25
N PHE A 50 -7.40 14.65 8.88
CA PHE A 50 -7.89 14.42 7.52
C PHE A 50 -8.94 15.45 7.08
N PHE A 51 -10.00 15.66 7.86
CA PHE A 51 -11.03 16.64 7.54
C PHE A 51 -10.48 18.08 7.51
N LYS A 52 -9.55 18.39 8.41
CA LYS A 52 -8.86 19.68 8.43
C LYS A 52 -8.06 19.93 7.15
N LEU A 53 -7.40 18.91 6.60
CA LEU A 53 -6.64 19.03 5.35
C LEU A 53 -7.55 19.15 4.13
N LEU A 54 -8.71 18.50 4.11
CA LEU A 54 -9.70 18.65 3.03
C LEU A 54 -10.27 20.07 2.95
N GLY A 55 -10.38 20.76 4.10
CA GLY A 55 -10.83 22.15 4.15
C GLY A 55 -9.77 23.20 3.79
N LYS A 56 -8.52 22.80 3.50
CA LYS A 56 -7.45 23.74 3.15
C LYS A 56 -7.43 24.05 1.65
N GLU A 57 -7.04 25.28 1.34
CA GLU A 57 -6.79 25.70 -0.04
C GLU A 57 -5.61 24.96 -0.64
N THR A 58 -5.76 24.54 -1.91
CA THR A 58 -4.70 23.87 -2.66
C THR A 58 -3.80 24.91 -3.33
N ILE A 59 -2.59 25.09 -2.81
CA ILE A 59 -1.61 26.05 -3.33
C ILE A 59 -0.68 25.33 -4.32
N VAL A 60 -0.66 25.78 -5.57
CA VAL A 60 0.23 25.24 -6.62
C VAL A 60 1.30 26.28 -6.98
N PRO A 61 2.60 25.94 -6.91
CA PRO A 61 3.68 26.87 -7.28
C PRO A 61 3.59 27.31 -8.75
N LYS A 62 3.99 28.55 -9.06
CA LYS A 62 3.97 29.09 -10.44
C LYS A 62 4.88 28.32 -11.40
N ALA A 63 6.01 27.82 -10.91
CA ALA A 63 6.97 27.03 -11.69
C ALA A 63 6.57 25.54 -11.84
N ALA A 64 5.54 25.08 -11.12
CA ALA A 64 5.13 23.69 -11.13
C ALA A 64 4.26 23.37 -12.35
N LYS A 65 4.43 22.16 -12.89
CA LYS A 65 3.51 21.60 -13.89
C LYS A 65 2.23 21.14 -13.19
N LYS A 66 1.17 21.96 -13.30
CA LYS A 66 -0.11 21.76 -12.59
C LYS A 66 -0.68 20.35 -12.71
N THR A 67 -0.69 19.79 -13.92
CA THR A 67 -1.27 18.46 -14.18
C THR A 67 -0.53 17.35 -13.43
N GLY A 68 0.79 17.26 -13.57
CA GLY A 68 1.60 16.26 -12.89
C GLY A 68 1.58 16.42 -11.37
N PHE A 69 1.61 17.66 -10.87
CA PHE A 69 1.62 17.94 -9.44
C PHE A 69 0.30 17.54 -8.74
N LEU A 70 -0.84 17.77 -9.39
CA LEU A 70 -2.15 17.43 -8.84
C LEU A 70 -2.53 15.96 -9.05
N LEU A 71 -2.12 15.36 -10.17
CA LEU A 71 -2.42 13.95 -10.46
C LEU A 71 -1.53 12.97 -9.70
N ALA A 72 -0.31 13.36 -9.34
CA ALA A 72 0.63 12.48 -8.63
C ALA A 72 0.01 11.83 -7.38
N PRO A 73 -0.55 12.58 -6.40
CA PRO A 73 -1.19 11.97 -5.23
C PRO A 73 -2.35 11.02 -5.57
N LEU A 74 -3.08 11.32 -6.65
CA LEU A 74 -4.22 10.51 -7.09
C LEU A 74 -3.76 9.15 -7.65
N ILE A 75 -2.65 9.12 -8.41
CA ILE A 75 -2.07 7.87 -8.92
C ILE A 75 -1.66 6.95 -7.77
N GLY A 76 -1.02 7.51 -6.74
CA GLY A 76 -0.63 6.75 -5.55
C GLY A 76 -1.85 6.21 -4.81
N LEU A 77 -2.89 7.03 -4.63
CA LEU A 77 -4.14 6.62 -4.00
C LEU A 77 -4.81 5.47 -4.77
N ILE A 78 -4.91 5.58 -6.10
CA ILE A 78 -5.48 4.52 -6.94
C ILE A 78 -4.67 3.23 -6.79
N GLY A 79 -3.34 3.31 -6.80
CA GLY A 79 -2.49 2.14 -6.60
C GLY A 79 -2.75 1.42 -5.28
N VAL A 80 -2.68 2.13 -4.15
CA VAL A 80 -2.89 1.53 -2.82
C VAL A 80 -4.29 0.93 -2.68
N THR A 81 -5.30 1.60 -3.21
CA THR A 81 -6.70 1.15 -3.10
C THR A 81 -6.96 -0.12 -3.92
N LEU A 82 -6.37 -0.23 -5.11
CA LEU A 82 -6.42 -1.45 -5.92
C LEU A 82 -5.68 -2.61 -5.26
N VAL A 83 -4.46 -2.37 -4.75
CA VAL A 83 -3.69 -3.39 -4.02
C VAL A 83 -4.49 -3.92 -2.83
N SER A 84 -5.04 -3.02 -2.02
CA SER A 84 -5.76 -3.41 -0.82
C SER A 84 -7.01 -4.19 -1.15
N LEU A 85 -7.76 -3.79 -2.17
CA LEU A 85 -8.93 -4.52 -2.64
C LEU A 85 -8.59 -5.95 -3.08
N ILE A 86 -7.52 -6.10 -3.88
CA ILE A 86 -7.06 -7.41 -4.35
C ILE A 86 -6.71 -8.30 -3.16
N LEU A 87 -5.92 -7.79 -2.20
CA LEU A 87 -5.49 -8.55 -1.02
C LEU A 87 -6.66 -8.98 -0.15
N TRP A 88 -7.56 -8.07 0.21
CA TRP A 88 -8.70 -8.41 1.05
C TRP A 88 -9.64 -9.39 0.39
N ARG A 89 -9.92 -9.21 -0.91
CA ARG A 89 -10.79 -10.12 -1.66
C ARG A 89 -10.19 -11.52 -1.75
N MET A 90 -8.89 -11.64 -1.96
CA MET A 90 -8.19 -12.93 -2.00
C MET A 90 -8.11 -13.61 -0.64
N ASN A 91 -8.09 -12.83 0.44
CA ASN A 91 -8.13 -13.36 1.80
C ASN A 91 -9.51 -13.93 2.15
N LEU A 92 -10.59 -13.24 1.76
CA LEU A 92 -11.96 -13.68 2.02
C LEU A 92 -12.40 -14.81 1.08
N GLU A 93 -12.05 -14.71 -0.21
CA GLU A 93 -12.44 -15.67 -1.25
C GLU A 93 -11.22 -16.07 -2.10
N PRO A 94 -10.40 -17.04 -1.62
CA PRO A 94 -9.17 -17.46 -2.29
C PRO A 94 -9.39 -18.01 -3.71
N ASN A 95 -10.60 -18.52 -3.99
CA ASN A 95 -10.95 -19.14 -5.27
C ASN A 95 -11.10 -18.14 -6.44
N ILE A 96 -11.15 -16.83 -6.16
CA ILE A 96 -11.27 -15.79 -7.20
C ILE A 96 -9.90 -15.42 -7.81
N SER A 97 -8.81 -15.97 -7.28
CA SER A 97 -7.44 -15.71 -7.74
C SER A 97 -7.25 -16.09 -9.23
N PHE A 98 -6.63 -15.20 -10.02
CA PHE A 98 -6.28 -15.46 -11.42
C PHE A 98 -4.80 -15.87 -11.56
N MET A 99 -4.39 -16.27 -12.76
CA MET A 99 -3.02 -16.70 -13.01
C MET A 99 -2.14 -15.46 -13.25
N GLY A 100 -1.26 -15.15 -12.29
CA GLY A 100 -0.36 -13.98 -12.36
C GLY A 100 -0.68 -12.84 -11.38
N ASP A 101 -1.59 -13.05 -10.43
CA ASP A 101 -2.01 -12.06 -9.41
C ASP A 101 -0.85 -11.39 -8.69
N ILE A 102 0.18 -12.18 -8.36
CA ILE A 102 1.36 -11.72 -7.63
C ILE A 102 2.12 -10.67 -8.45
N ILE A 103 2.24 -10.89 -9.76
CA ILE A 103 2.95 -9.96 -10.65
C ILE A 103 2.18 -8.64 -10.72
N VAL A 104 0.86 -8.71 -10.87
CA VAL A 104 0.00 -7.52 -10.87
C VAL A 104 0.11 -6.77 -9.54
N LEU A 105 0.12 -7.49 -8.43
CA LEU A 105 0.25 -6.89 -7.11
C LEU A 105 1.59 -6.18 -6.93
N ILE A 106 2.70 -6.80 -7.34
CA ILE A 106 4.05 -6.21 -7.25
C ILE A 106 4.09 -4.86 -8.00
N TYR A 107 3.59 -4.82 -9.24
CA TYR A 107 3.61 -3.58 -10.03
C TYR A 107 2.64 -2.51 -9.50
N LEU A 108 1.48 -2.92 -8.98
CA LEU A 108 0.57 -1.97 -8.34
C LEU A 108 1.16 -1.36 -7.06
N CYS A 109 1.95 -2.14 -6.30
CA CYS A 109 2.68 -1.65 -5.13
C CYS A 109 3.76 -0.61 -5.46
N MET A 110 4.20 -0.49 -6.71
CA MET A 110 5.17 0.52 -7.15
C MET A 110 4.53 1.88 -7.48
N LEU A 111 3.22 1.93 -7.70
CA LEU A 111 2.51 3.16 -8.06
C LEU A 111 2.65 4.30 -7.03
N PRO A 112 2.63 4.06 -5.70
CA PRO A 112 2.85 5.11 -4.71
C PRO A 112 4.22 5.77 -4.84
N SER A 113 5.27 4.99 -5.05
CA SER A 113 6.63 5.52 -5.20
C SER A 113 6.80 6.26 -6.53
N LEU A 114 6.17 5.77 -7.61
CA LEU A 114 6.07 6.51 -8.88
C LEU A 114 5.33 7.84 -8.72
N ALA A 115 4.25 7.88 -7.94
CA ALA A 115 3.54 9.11 -7.62
C ALA A 115 4.45 10.13 -6.93
N ILE A 116 5.31 9.70 -6.00
CA ILE A 116 6.29 10.59 -5.35
C ILE A 116 7.29 11.15 -6.37
N ILE A 117 7.80 10.32 -7.29
CA ILE A 117 8.73 10.77 -8.34
C ILE A 117 8.07 11.80 -9.27
N ILE A 118 6.82 11.54 -9.70
CA ILE A 118 6.08 12.44 -10.58
C ILE A 118 5.77 13.75 -9.85
N GLY A 119 5.32 13.69 -8.60
CA GLY A 119 5.01 14.86 -7.78
C GLY A 119 6.24 15.73 -7.50
N GLY A 120 7.36 15.09 -7.16
CA GLY A 120 8.64 15.75 -6.92
C GLY A 120 9.21 16.42 -8.18
N SER A 121 9.19 15.73 -9.31
CA SER A 121 9.66 16.26 -10.59
C SER A 121 8.74 17.36 -11.16
N ALA A 122 7.43 17.30 -10.90
CA ALA A 122 6.48 18.31 -11.35
C ALA A 122 6.47 19.61 -10.52
N SER A 123 7.12 19.63 -9.35
CA SER A 123 7.08 20.74 -8.39
C SER A 123 7.82 22.01 -8.85
N GLY A 124 8.73 21.92 -9.82
CA GLY A 124 9.53 23.05 -10.31
C GLY A 124 10.61 23.55 -9.34
N ASN A 125 10.94 22.78 -8.29
CA ASN A 125 11.99 23.12 -7.32
C ASN A 125 13.20 22.16 -7.46
N PRO A 126 14.45 22.67 -7.56
CA PRO A 126 15.65 21.84 -7.61
C PRO A 126 15.79 20.84 -6.45
N LEU A 127 15.39 21.22 -5.22
CA LEU A 127 15.50 20.32 -4.06
C LEU A 127 14.51 19.14 -4.15
N ALA A 128 13.31 19.39 -4.67
CA ALA A 128 12.31 18.36 -4.89
C ALA A 128 12.69 17.43 -6.04
N ALA A 129 13.31 17.95 -7.10
CA ALA A 129 13.88 17.14 -8.18
C ALA A 129 15.02 16.24 -7.68
N LEU A 130 15.88 16.73 -6.78
CA LEU A 130 16.90 15.91 -6.14
C LEU A 130 16.29 14.81 -5.27
N GLY A 131 15.21 15.13 -4.53
CA GLY A 131 14.43 14.15 -3.77
C GLY A 131 13.85 13.05 -4.66
N ALA A 132 13.26 13.42 -5.80
CA ALA A 132 12.73 12.46 -6.78
C ALA A 132 13.83 11.54 -7.35
N SER A 133 15.04 12.06 -7.61
CA SER A 133 16.17 11.24 -8.04
C SER A 133 16.65 10.25 -6.96
N ARG A 134 16.54 10.61 -5.67
CA ARG A 134 16.83 9.68 -4.57
C ARG A 134 15.80 8.57 -4.47
N GLU A 135 14.52 8.93 -4.55
CA GLU A 135 13.42 7.97 -4.53
C GLU A 135 13.52 6.97 -5.69
N MET A 136 13.85 7.44 -6.90
CA MET A 136 14.08 6.57 -8.06
C MET A 136 15.16 5.50 -7.79
N LYS A 137 16.25 5.87 -7.11
CA LYS A 137 17.31 4.91 -6.76
C LYS A 137 16.86 3.94 -5.67
N LEU A 138 16.06 4.39 -4.71
CA LEU A 138 15.53 3.53 -3.64
C LEU A 138 14.60 2.45 -4.20
N ILE A 139 13.65 2.84 -5.06
CA ILE A 139 12.72 1.88 -5.68
C ILE A 139 13.48 0.80 -6.46
N LEU A 140 14.48 1.20 -7.26
CA LEU A 140 15.30 0.24 -8.02
C LEU A 140 16.10 -0.70 -7.10
N ALA A 141 16.56 -0.20 -5.96
CA ALA A 141 17.29 -1.00 -4.98
C ALA A 141 16.37 -1.97 -4.20
N ASP A 142 15.15 -1.55 -3.88
CA ASP A 142 14.20 -2.32 -3.07
C ASP A 142 13.40 -3.36 -3.88
N GLU A 143 13.28 -3.18 -5.20
CA GLU A 143 12.56 -4.10 -6.09
C GLU A 143 13.19 -5.50 -6.11
N LEU A 144 14.51 -5.59 -6.25
CA LEU A 144 15.23 -6.87 -6.31
C LEU A 144 15.06 -7.70 -5.02
N PRO A 145 15.33 -7.17 -3.81
CA PRO A 145 15.06 -7.88 -2.56
C PRO A 145 13.61 -8.30 -2.40
N PHE A 146 12.66 -7.45 -2.80
CA PHE A 146 11.23 -7.74 -2.70
C PHE A 146 10.81 -8.93 -3.57
N ILE A 147 11.29 -8.98 -4.82
CA ILE A 147 11.02 -10.10 -5.73
C ILE A 147 11.64 -11.40 -5.19
N ILE A 148 12.86 -11.35 -4.66
CA ILE A 148 13.53 -12.52 -4.08
C ILE A 148 12.76 -13.04 -2.86
N ALA A 149 12.27 -12.16 -1.99
CA ALA A 149 11.48 -12.55 -0.82
C ALA A 149 10.15 -13.22 -1.20
N ILE A 150 9.48 -12.73 -2.25
CA ILE A 150 8.25 -13.34 -2.78
C ILE A 150 8.53 -14.70 -3.45
N PHE A 151 9.73 -14.92 -3.97
CA PHE A 151 10.09 -16.17 -4.61
C PHE A 151 10.04 -17.37 -3.65
N THR A 152 10.32 -17.16 -2.35
CA THR A 152 10.31 -18.23 -1.34
C THR A 152 8.96 -18.97 -1.23
N PRO A 153 7.81 -18.30 -0.98
CA PRO A 153 6.51 -18.98 -0.97
C PRO A 153 6.10 -19.52 -2.34
N LEU A 154 6.50 -18.86 -3.44
CA LEU A 154 6.18 -19.30 -4.81
C LEU A 154 6.76 -20.68 -5.13
N VAL A 155 8.04 -20.91 -4.79
CA VAL A 155 8.70 -22.19 -5.01
C VAL A 155 8.06 -23.29 -4.17
N ARG A 156 7.66 -22.98 -2.93
CA ARG A 156 7.06 -23.96 -2.03
C ARG A 156 5.72 -24.50 -2.54
N ILE A 157 4.91 -23.64 -3.15
CA ILE A 157 3.56 -23.99 -3.63
C ILE A 157 3.56 -24.35 -5.11
N ALA A 158 4.64 -24.03 -5.85
CA ALA A 158 4.75 -24.18 -7.30
C ALA A 158 3.60 -23.50 -8.07
N SER A 159 3.12 -22.36 -7.57
CA SER A 159 2.02 -21.60 -8.14
C SER A 159 2.22 -20.10 -7.95
N ILE A 160 1.82 -19.31 -8.95
CA ILE A 160 1.90 -17.84 -8.95
C ILE A 160 0.56 -17.21 -8.55
N ARG A 161 -0.37 -18.01 -8.03
CA ARG A 161 -1.68 -17.58 -7.56
C ARG A 161 -1.59 -17.23 -6.07
N ILE A 162 -2.13 -16.08 -5.67
CA ILE A 162 -2.20 -15.72 -4.24
C ILE A 162 -3.18 -16.64 -3.51
N GLY A 163 -4.27 -17.03 -4.18
CA GLY A 163 -5.28 -17.91 -3.59
C GLY A 163 -4.71 -19.26 -3.15
N SER A 164 -3.78 -19.84 -3.91
CA SER A 164 -3.14 -21.11 -3.52
C SER A 164 -2.21 -20.96 -2.32
N ILE A 165 -1.58 -19.77 -2.15
CA ILE A 165 -0.81 -19.44 -0.95
C ILE A 165 -1.71 -19.38 0.28
N VAL A 166 -2.84 -18.69 0.18
CA VAL A 166 -3.80 -18.58 1.30
C VAL A 166 -4.36 -19.96 1.67
N LEU A 167 -4.77 -20.77 0.69
CA LEU A 167 -5.28 -22.12 0.93
C LEU A 167 -4.22 -23.04 1.55
N TYR A 168 -2.97 -22.96 1.08
CA TYR A 168 -1.87 -23.72 1.66
C TYR A 168 -1.61 -23.34 3.13
N GLN A 169 -1.67 -22.05 3.45
CA GLN A 169 -1.50 -21.53 4.81
C GLN A 169 -2.66 -21.91 5.74
N GLN A 170 -3.89 -21.96 5.23
CA GLN A 170 -5.06 -22.43 5.98
C GLN A 170 -4.94 -23.90 6.36
N ALA A 171 -4.37 -24.74 5.48
CA ALA A 171 -4.23 -26.18 5.71
C ALA A 171 -2.99 -26.55 6.56
N ASN A 172 -1.85 -25.90 6.32
CA ASN A 172 -0.54 -26.31 6.88
C ASN A 172 0.04 -25.32 7.91
N GLY A 173 -0.65 -24.20 8.17
CA GLY A 173 -0.17 -23.16 9.07
C GLY A 173 0.97 -22.31 8.48
N MET A 174 1.84 -21.78 9.34
CA MET A 174 2.91 -20.87 8.94
C MET A 174 3.93 -21.55 8.02
N MET A 175 4.20 -20.96 6.86
CA MET A 175 5.11 -21.55 5.86
C MET A 175 6.57 -21.62 6.31
N LEU A 176 6.94 -20.88 7.36
CA LEU A 176 8.31 -20.85 7.91
C LEU A 176 8.62 -22.04 8.83
N THR A 177 7.62 -22.71 9.40
CA THR A 177 7.82 -23.67 10.51
C THR A 177 7.81 -25.14 10.09
N HIS A 178 7.58 -25.48 8.83
CA HIS A 178 7.33 -26.88 8.42
C HIS A 178 8.58 -27.80 8.48
N HIS A 179 9.77 -27.29 8.77
CA HIS A 179 10.95 -28.12 9.07
C HIS A 179 11.09 -28.46 10.57
N LEU A 180 10.33 -27.81 11.45
CA LEU A 180 10.43 -28.00 12.91
C LEU A 180 9.35 -28.93 13.50
N SER A 181 8.37 -29.37 12.70
CA SER A 181 7.29 -30.26 13.15
C SER A 181 7.47 -31.73 12.77
N SER A 182 8.63 -32.10 12.22
CA SER A 182 8.95 -33.47 11.80
C SER A 182 10.15 -34.08 12.54
N PHE A 183 10.30 -33.72 13.83
CA PHE A 183 11.14 -34.40 14.81
C PHE A 183 10.37 -34.59 16.11
#